data_AF-A0A7C6HIE6-F1
#
_entry.id   AF-A0A7C6HIE6-F1
#
_cell.length_a   1.000
_cell.length_b   1.000
_cell.length_c   1.000
_cell.angle_alpha   90.00
_cell.angle_beta   90.00
_cell.angle_gamma   90.00
#
_symmetry.space_group_name_H-M   'P 1'
#
loop_
_entity.id
_entity.type
_entity.pdbx_description
1 polymer ?
#
loop_
_entity_poly.entity_id
_entity_poly.type
_entity_poly.pdbx_seq_one_letter_code
_entity_poly.pdbx_strand_id
1 'polypeptide(L)'
;MKKPTDSYITIYQGGVGEIVVKKSRFIASVSPAETEEEALSFIENIKKKNWNASHNCYAYIIGTKNPIMRFSDDGEPSQTAGKPMLDVLAAKELTNLVVVVTRYFGGTLLGTGGLVKAYQSATLAGLEHSIIIRKELGIHFQITTDYNLVGKIQYYIAQENFPLISSDYTDTVTMDFIVPSDKVDNFKNRLADLSNGALSPTEIKKVYFTVINGKVHLF
;
A
#
# COMPACT_ATOMS: atom_id res chain seq x y z
N MET A 1 19.40 15.41 -5.82
CA MET A 1 18.18 14.72 -6.31
C MET A 1 17.63 13.91 -5.15
N LYS A 2 16.37 14.14 -4.71
CA LYS A 2 15.73 13.25 -3.73
C LYS A 2 15.71 11.85 -4.33
N LYS A 3 16.27 10.85 -3.64
CA LYS A 3 16.16 9.45 -4.05
C LYS A 3 14.68 9.15 -4.36
N PRO A 4 14.36 8.33 -5.38
CA PRO A 4 13.03 7.72 -5.41
C PRO A 4 12.79 7.14 -4.03
N THR A 5 11.61 7.37 -3.46
CA THR A 5 11.27 6.76 -2.19
C THR A 5 11.26 5.25 -2.42
N ASP A 6 12.32 4.57 -1.97
CA ASP A 6 12.50 3.11 -2.02
C ASP A 6 11.43 2.37 -1.19
N SER A 7 10.41 3.09 -0.69
CA SER A 7 9.21 2.53 -0.10
C SER A 7 8.02 3.50 -0.25
N TYR A 8 6.81 2.98 -0.21
CA TYR A 8 5.59 3.79 -0.16
C TYR A 8 4.47 3.07 0.58
N ILE A 9 3.51 3.84 1.09
CA ILE A 9 2.37 3.32 1.84
C ILE A 9 1.15 3.23 0.92
N THR A 10 0.47 2.09 0.92
CA THR A 10 -0.67 1.84 0.05
C THR A 10 -1.70 0.93 0.73
N ILE A 11 -2.83 0.70 0.05
CA ILE A 11 -3.87 -0.23 0.48
C ILE A 11 -3.54 -1.60 -0.12
N TYR A 12 -3.37 -2.62 0.73
CA TYR A 12 -3.30 -4.01 0.28
C TYR A 12 -4.70 -4.58 0.03
N GLN A 13 -5.61 -4.31 0.97
CA GLN A 13 -6.99 -4.73 0.91
C GLN A 13 -7.88 -3.56 1.33
N GLY A 14 -8.84 -3.23 0.46
CA GLY A 14 -9.83 -2.18 0.71
C GLY A 14 -10.81 -2.52 1.84
N GLY A 15 -11.41 -1.50 2.41
CA GLY A 15 -12.35 -1.58 3.51
C GLY A 15 -13.59 -0.72 3.32
N VAL A 16 -14.60 -0.95 4.15
CA VAL A 16 -15.82 -0.12 4.20
C VAL A 16 -16.03 0.35 5.63
N GLY A 17 -16.21 1.65 5.81
CA GLY A 17 -16.52 2.26 7.10
C GLY A 17 -17.74 3.18 6.98
N GLU A 18 -18.56 3.24 8.02
CA GLU A 18 -19.74 4.11 8.06
C GLU A 18 -19.72 4.99 9.31
N ILE A 19 -20.12 6.25 9.13
CA ILE A 19 -20.44 7.16 10.24
C ILE A 19 -21.82 7.80 10.02
N VAL A 20 -22.43 8.23 11.13
CA VAL A 20 -23.69 8.97 11.11
C VAL A 20 -23.50 10.32 11.79
N VAL A 21 -23.80 11.41 11.08
CA VAL A 21 -23.69 12.79 11.58
C VAL A 21 -24.99 13.52 11.30
N LYS A 22 -25.68 14.00 12.34
CA LYS A 22 -26.99 14.67 12.22
C LYS A 22 -27.98 13.90 11.33
N LYS A 23 -28.10 12.58 11.58
CA LYS A 23 -28.93 11.63 10.81
C LYS A 23 -28.49 11.39 9.36
N SER A 24 -27.52 12.14 8.83
CA SER A 24 -26.89 11.83 7.55
C SER A 24 -25.93 10.66 7.72
N ARG A 25 -25.99 9.69 6.81
CA ARG A 25 -25.08 8.54 6.76
C ARG A 25 -23.98 8.82 5.75
N PHE A 26 -22.75 8.50 6.09
CA PHE A 26 -21.58 8.62 5.23
C PHE A 26 -20.85 7.28 5.22
N ILE A 27 -20.80 6.63 4.06
CA ILE A 27 -20.24 5.29 3.88
C ILE A 27 -19.02 5.42 2.99
N ALA A 28 -17.83 5.25 3.56
CA ALA A 28 -16.57 5.26 2.82
C ALA A 28 -16.24 3.86 2.33
N SER A 29 -16.10 3.69 1.02
CA SER A 29 -15.58 2.48 0.37
C SER A 29 -14.19 2.78 -0.16
N VAL A 30 -13.20 1.99 0.26
CA VAL A 30 -11.79 2.13 -0.10
C VAL A 30 -11.39 0.95 -0.98
N SER A 31 -10.57 1.17 -2.00
CA SER A 31 -9.96 0.10 -2.80
C SER A 31 -8.51 0.45 -3.17
N PRO A 32 -7.61 -0.55 -3.27
CA PRO A 32 -6.39 -0.36 -4.05
C PRO A 32 -6.72 0.01 -5.50
N ALA A 33 -5.87 0.82 -6.10
CA ALA A 33 -5.89 1.16 -7.52
C ALA A 33 -4.49 1.58 -7.96
N GLU A 34 -3.86 0.85 -8.87
CA GLU A 34 -2.53 1.20 -9.40
C GLU A 34 -2.60 2.09 -10.64
N THR A 35 -3.78 2.22 -11.25
CA THR A 35 -4.01 3.08 -12.42
C THR A 35 -5.24 3.98 -12.25
N GLU A 36 -5.33 5.04 -13.06
CA GLU A 36 -6.54 5.87 -13.08
C GLU A 36 -7.75 5.08 -13.57
N GLU A 37 -7.57 4.15 -14.51
CA GLU A 37 -8.64 3.31 -15.04
C GLU A 37 -9.25 2.42 -13.95
N GLU A 38 -8.42 1.83 -13.09
CA GLU A 38 -8.88 1.04 -11.94
C GLU A 38 -9.66 1.90 -10.95
N ALA A 39 -9.16 3.10 -10.64
CA ALA A 39 -9.84 4.04 -9.76
C ALA A 39 -11.20 4.46 -10.33
N LEU A 40 -11.27 4.80 -11.61
CA LEU A 40 -12.50 5.20 -12.29
C LEU A 40 -13.51 4.04 -12.34
N SER A 41 -13.06 2.82 -12.65
CA SER A 41 -13.93 1.62 -12.65
C SER A 41 -14.54 1.37 -11.27
N PHE A 42 -13.75 1.52 -10.20
CA PHE A 42 -14.26 1.40 -8.84
C PHE A 42 -15.29 2.48 -8.51
N ILE A 43 -15.02 3.74 -8.87
CA ILE A 43 -15.95 4.86 -8.67
C ILE A 43 -17.29 4.58 -9.36
N GLU A 44 -17.27 4.15 -10.62
CA GLU A 44 -18.48 3.82 -11.37
C GLU A 44 -19.27 2.68 -10.72
N ASN A 45 -18.59 1.64 -10.25
CA ASN A 45 -19.24 0.53 -9.55
C ASN A 45 -19.92 0.99 -8.26
N ILE A 46 -19.28 1.83 -7.44
CA ILE A 46 -19.89 2.36 -6.22
C ILE A 46 -21.07 3.27 -6.54
N LYS A 47 -20.96 4.12 -7.57
CA LYS A 47 -22.07 4.98 -8.03
C LYS A 47 -23.27 4.15 -8.52
N LYS A 48 -23.04 3.07 -9.27
CA LYS A 48 -24.10 2.14 -9.72
C LYS A 48 -24.77 1.44 -8.53
N LYS A 49 -23.97 0.95 -7.59
CA LYS A 49 -24.48 0.27 -6.38
C LYS A 49 -25.31 1.20 -5.49
N ASN A 50 -24.92 2.47 -5.39
CA ASN A 50 -25.57 3.47 -4.56
C ASN A 50 -26.21 4.59 -5.40
N TRP A 51 -26.91 4.22 -6.46
CA TRP A 51 -27.50 5.16 -7.43
C TRP A 51 -28.53 6.12 -6.82
N ASN A 52 -29.14 5.73 -5.69
CA ASN A 52 -30.13 6.51 -4.95
C ASN A 52 -29.51 7.36 -3.81
N ALA A 53 -28.19 7.40 -3.70
CA ALA A 53 -27.51 8.25 -2.73
C ALA A 53 -27.65 9.72 -3.09
N SER A 54 -27.50 10.60 -2.09
CA SER A 54 -27.50 12.04 -2.31
C SER A 54 -26.25 12.48 -3.07
N HIS A 55 -25.09 11.96 -2.67
CA HIS A 55 -23.79 12.23 -3.28
C HIS A 55 -22.88 11.00 -3.17
N ASN A 56 -22.02 10.81 -4.16
CA ASN A 56 -20.92 9.85 -4.21
C ASN A 56 -19.62 10.60 -4.50
N CYS A 57 -19.12 11.32 -3.50
CA CYS A 57 -17.87 12.08 -3.57
C CYS A 57 -16.69 11.11 -3.56
N TYR A 58 -15.59 11.47 -4.23
CA TYR A 58 -14.43 10.59 -4.30
C TYR A 58 -13.12 11.36 -4.22
N ALA A 59 -12.06 10.64 -3.87
CA ALA A 59 -10.67 11.06 -3.98
C ALA A 59 -9.78 9.86 -4.31
N TYR A 60 -8.73 10.07 -5.10
CA TYR A 60 -7.71 9.07 -5.38
C TYR A 60 -6.33 9.69 -5.53
N ILE A 61 -5.31 8.88 -5.25
CA ILE A 61 -3.90 9.19 -5.45
C ILE A 61 -3.29 7.99 -6.18
N ILE A 62 -2.72 8.23 -7.36
CA ILE A 62 -2.09 7.19 -8.20
C ILE A 62 -0.65 7.56 -8.50
N GLY A 63 0.27 6.62 -8.28
CA GLY A 63 1.70 6.74 -8.52
C GLY A 63 2.50 7.28 -7.33
N THR A 64 3.80 6.99 -7.30
CA THR A 64 4.70 7.42 -6.22
C THR A 64 5.54 8.64 -6.60
N LYS A 65 5.79 8.84 -7.90
CA LYS A 65 6.57 9.94 -8.44
C LYS A 65 5.66 10.86 -9.23
N ASN A 66 5.51 12.11 -8.76
CA ASN A 66 4.55 13.08 -9.30
C ASN A 66 3.14 12.49 -9.37
N PRO A 67 2.57 12.08 -8.23
CA PRO A 67 1.29 11.38 -8.17
C PRO A 67 0.17 12.16 -8.84
N ILE A 68 -0.70 11.43 -9.52
CA ILE A 68 -1.97 11.97 -9.98
C ILE A 68 -2.91 12.00 -8.79
N MET A 69 -3.34 13.21 -8.43
CA MET A 69 -4.31 13.44 -7.37
C MET A 69 -5.58 14.01 -7.97
N ARG A 70 -6.71 13.37 -7.67
CA ARG A 70 -8.04 13.79 -8.16
C ARG A 70 -9.06 13.64 -7.06
N PHE A 71 -10.07 14.49 -7.12
CA PHE A 71 -11.22 14.44 -6.23
C PHE A 71 -12.46 15.01 -6.92
N SER A 72 -13.63 14.70 -6.37
CA SER A 72 -14.89 15.29 -6.77
C SER A 72 -15.82 15.45 -5.57
N ASP A 73 -16.49 16.60 -5.51
CA ASP A 73 -17.51 16.90 -4.51
C ASP A 73 -18.90 16.37 -4.91
N ASP A 74 -19.08 15.84 -6.13
CA ASP A 74 -20.33 15.21 -6.61
C ASP A 74 -21.64 15.98 -6.28
N GLY A 75 -21.61 17.31 -6.41
CA GLY A 75 -22.76 18.18 -6.13
C GLY A 75 -22.85 18.72 -4.70
N GLU A 76 -21.97 18.30 -3.79
CA GLU A 76 -21.74 19.02 -2.53
C GLU A 76 -21.17 20.42 -2.80
N PRO A 77 -21.28 21.36 -1.84
CA PRO A 77 -20.60 22.64 -1.94
C PRO A 77 -19.09 22.47 -2.22
N SER A 78 -18.56 23.33 -3.08
CA SER A 78 -17.18 23.20 -3.58
C SER A 78 -16.16 23.04 -2.45
N GLN A 79 -15.29 22.03 -2.60
CA GLN A 79 -14.20 21.68 -1.70
C GLN A 79 -14.64 21.33 -0.27
N THR A 80 -15.91 20.93 -0.08
CA THR A 80 -16.40 20.48 1.23
C THR A 80 -16.45 18.97 1.40
N ALA A 81 -16.17 18.19 0.33
CA ALA A 81 -16.20 16.74 0.35
C ALA A 81 -14.91 16.11 -0.21
N GLY A 82 -14.74 16.09 -1.54
CA GLY A 82 -13.65 15.41 -2.21
C GLY A 82 -12.28 15.95 -1.82
N LYS A 83 -12.14 17.28 -1.69
CA LYS A 83 -10.87 17.91 -1.29
C LYS A 83 -10.47 17.51 0.15
N PRO A 84 -11.35 17.60 1.17
CA PRO A 84 -11.07 17.08 2.50
C PRO A 84 -10.72 15.59 2.55
N MET A 85 -11.36 14.75 1.72
CA MET A 85 -11.01 13.32 1.60
C MET A 85 -9.57 13.17 1.07
N LEU A 86 -9.23 13.88 -0.01
CA LEU A 86 -7.89 13.85 -0.59
C LEU A 86 -6.82 14.32 0.41
N ASP A 87 -7.12 15.34 1.22
CA ASP A 87 -6.22 15.83 2.26
C ASP A 87 -5.91 14.78 3.32
N VAL A 88 -6.90 13.94 3.68
CA VAL A 88 -6.68 12.81 4.59
C VAL A 88 -5.73 11.79 3.98
N LEU A 89 -5.90 11.46 2.70
CA LEU A 89 -5.04 10.48 2.01
C LEU A 89 -3.60 10.99 1.92
N ALA A 90 -3.43 12.26 1.50
CA ALA A 90 -2.13 12.90 1.36
C ALA A 90 -1.43 13.06 2.71
N ALA A 91 -2.14 13.46 3.77
CA ALA A 91 -1.57 13.60 5.12
C ALA A 91 -1.12 12.26 5.71
N LYS A 92 -1.69 11.13 5.24
CA LYS A 92 -1.27 9.77 5.59
C LYS A 92 -0.22 9.19 4.63
N GLU A 93 0.25 9.98 3.67
CA GLU A 93 1.22 9.59 2.65
C GLU A 93 0.80 8.33 1.86
N LEU A 94 -0.52 8.14 1.70
CA LEU A 94 -1.08 7.01 0.97
C LEU A 94 -1.03 7.27 -0.53
N THR A 95 -0.72 6.23 -1.30
CA THR A 95 -0.83 6.24 -2.76
C THR A 95 -1.37 4.90 -3.30
N ASN A 96 -1.67 4.87 -4.59
CA ASN A 96 -2.27 3.76 -5.33
C ASN A 96 -3.58 3.28 -4.69
N LEU A 97 -4.48 4.23 -4.45
CA LEU A 97 -5.78 3.96 -3.86
C LEU A 97 -6.86 4.92 -4.35
N VAL A 98 -8.10 4.48 -4.19
CA VAL A 98 -9.31 5.26 -4.41
C VAL A 98 -10.25 5.11 -3.21
N VAL A 99 -10.90 6.22 -2.85
CA VAL A 99 -11.96 6.25 -1.83
C VAL A 99 -13.20 6.93 -2.40
N VAL A 100 -14.35 6.31 -2.21
CA VAL A 100 -15.67 6.90 -2.49
C VAL A 100 -16.44 7.00 -1.18
N VAL A 101 -16.93 8.19 -0.84
CA VAL A 101 -17.84 8.41 0.28
C VAL A 101 -19.24 8.63 -0.27
N THR A 102 -20.10 7.64 -0.07
CA THR A 102 -21.52 7.68 -0.38
C THR A 102 -22.27 8.35 0.78
N ARG A 103 -22.99 9.43 0.50
CA ARG A 103 -23.79 10.16 1.47
C ARG A 103 -25.29 9.96 1.24
N TYR A 104 -26.01 9.66 2.32
CA TYR A 104 -27.47 9.75 2.37
C TYR A 104 -27.88 10.94 3.27
N PHE A 105 -28.64 11.88 2.72
CA PHE A 105 -29.09 13.06 3.47
C PHE A 105 -30.09 12.70 4.58
N GLY A 106 -29.85 13.19 5.79
CA GLY A 106 -30.64 12.88 6.99
C GLY A 106 -31.72 13.90 7.34
N GLY A 107 -32.00 14.87 6.47
CA GLY A 107 -33.00 15.93 6.71
C GLY A 107 -32.50 17.13 7.52
N THR A 108 -31.24 17.17 7.94
CA THR A 108 -30.64 18.31 8.66
C THR A 108 -29.34 18.73 8.00
N LEU A 109 -29.21 20.03 7.67
CA LEU A 109 -28.00 20.57 7.07
C LEU A 109 -26.82 20.58 8.07
N LEU A 110 -25.63 20.25 7.56
CA LEU A 110 -24.39 20.24 8.35
C LEU A 110 -23.65 21.58 8.31
N GLY A 111 -23.89 22.41 7.30
CA GLY A 111 -23.04 23.56 6.98
C GLY A 111 -21.69 23.13 6.40
N THR A 112 -20.94 24.06 5.80
CA THR A 112 -19.68 23.76 5.09
C THR A 112 -18.63 23.11 6.00
N GLY A 113 -18.38 23.68 7.18
CA GLY A 113 -17.44 23.11 8.15
C GLY A 113 -17.88 21.76 8.71
N GLY A 114 -19.19 21.51 8.78
CA GLY A 114 -19.73 20.21 9.19
C GLY A 114 -19.52 19.13 8.13
N LEU A 115 -19.69 19.47 6.85
CA LEU A 115 -19.43 18.57 5.72
C LEU A 115 -17.95 18.18 5.65
N VAL A 116 -17.04 19.16 5.73
CA VAL A 116 -15.59 18.93 5.73
C VAL A 116 -15.22 17.89 6.78
N LYS A 117 -15.65 18.08 8.03
CA LYS A 117 -15.37 17.15 9.13
C LYS A 117 -16.00 15.78 8.91
N ALA A 118 -17.23 15.72 8.38
CA ALA A 118 -17.92 14.46 8.13
C ALA A 118 -17.21 13.64 7.04
N TYR A 119 -16.83 14.24 5.92
CA TYR A 119 -16.11 13.54 4.84
C TYR A 119 -14.72 13.07 5.29
N GLN A 120 -13.98 13.89 6.04
CA GLN A 120 -12.70 13.47 6.63
C GLN A 120 -12.88 12.27 7.57
N SER A 121 -13.85 12.33 8.47
CA SER A 121 -14.12 11.27 9.44
C SER A 121 -14.59 9.98 8.76
N ALA A 122 -15.41 10.08 7.72
CA ALA A 122 -15.85 8.93 6.94
C ALA A 122 -14.67 8.28 6.21
N THR A 123 -13.80 9.05 5.55
CA THR A 123 -12.59 8.53 4.92
C THR A 123 -11.70 7.79 5.93
N LEU A 124 -11.49 8.36 7.12
CA LEU A 124 -10.74 7.70 8.18
C LEU A 124 -11.38 6.37 8.60
N ALA A 125 -12.70 6.33 8.78
CA ALA A 125 -13.42 5.11 9.11
C ALA A 125 -13.27 4.03 8.03
N GLY A 126 -13.27 4.40 6.74
CA GLY A 126 -13.00 3.47 5.65
C GLY A 126 -11.57 2.92 5.68
N LEU A 127 -10.60 3.79 5.99
CA LEU A 127 -9.18 3.41 6.11
C LEU A 127 -8.92 2.50 7.32
N GLU A 128 -9.60 2.72 8.44
CA GLU A 128 -9.51 1.86 9.64
C GLU A 128 -9.96 0.41 9.37
N HIS A 129 -10.87 0.21 8.42
CA HIS A 129 -11.32 -1.11 7.98
C HIS A 129 -10.54 -1.66 6.79
N SER A 130 -9.46 -0.98 6.37
CA SER A 130 -8.58 -1.40 5.28
C SER A 130 -7.27 -2.00 5.82
N ILE A 131 -6.63 -2.86 5.04
CA ILE A 131 -5.27 -3.33 5.34
C ILE A 131 -4.29 -2.38 4.64
N ILE A 132 -3.64 -1.52 5.42
CA ILE A 132 -2.62 -0.60 4.95
C ILE A 132 -1.24 -1.25 5.08
N ILE A 133 -0.44 -1.21 4.02
CA ILE A 133 0.91 -1.78 4.00
C ILE A 133 1.93 -0.76 3.55
N ARG A 134 3.18 -0.96 3.95
CA ARG A 134 4.35 -0.35 3.32
C ARG A 134 4.93 -1.35 2.31
N LYS A 135 5.02 -0.94 1.05
CA LYS A 135 5.76 -1.65 0.01
C LYS A 135 7.18 -1.09 0.00
N GLU A 136 8.19 -1.94 0.09
CA GLU A 136 9.62 -1.59 0.07
C GLU A 136 10.27 -2.17 -1.19
N LEU A 137 11.19 -1.43 -1.80
CA LEU A 137 11.94 -1.87 -2.96
C LEU A 137 13.05 -2.83 -2.48
N GLY A 138 13.10 -3.99 -3.11
CA GLY A 138 14.11 -4.99 -2.83
C GLY A 138 14.57 -5.69 -4.10
N ILE A 139 15.61 -6.50 -3.95
CA ILE A 139 16.08 -7.42 -4.97
C ILE A 139 15.85 -8.83 -4.45
N HIS A 140 15.18 -9.64 -5.26
CA HIS A 140 15.08 -11.07 -5.05
C HIS A 140 16.40 -11.71 -5.48
N PHE A 141 17.11 -12.25 -4.50
CA PHE A 141 18.34 -13.01 -4.70
C PHE A 141 18.09 -14.51 -4.53
N GLN A 142 18.87 -15.26 -5.29
CA GLN A 142 19.04 -16.70 -5.09
C GLN A 142 20.51 -17.00 -4.80
N ILE A 143 20.76 -17.88 -3.83
CA ILE A 143 22.09 -18.43 -3.56
C ILE A 143 21.96 -19.95 -3.53
N THR A 144 22.85 -20.64 -4.22
CA THR A 144 23.07 -22.08 -4.07
C THR A 144 24.38 -22.32 -3.33
N THR A 145 24.36 -23.17 -2.32
CA THR A 145 25.52 -23.44 -1.46
C THR A 145 25.57 -24.90 -1.01
N ASP A 146 26.74 -25.32 -0.51
CA ASP A 146 26.88 -26.60 0.17
C ASP A 146 26.37 -26.54 1.62
N TYR A 147 26.22 -27.70 2.26
CA TYR A 147 25.73 -27.78 3.64
C TYR A 147 26.67 -27.15 4.69
N ASN A 148 27.95 -26.91 4.35
CA ASN A 148 28.92 -26.33 5.30
C ASN A 148 28.63 -24.84 5.57
N LEU A 149 28.09 -24.13 4.58
CA LEU A 149 27.82 -22.70 4.66
C LEU A 149 26.35 -22.36 4.97
N VAL A 150 25.42 -23.31 4.80
CA VAL A 150 23.97 -23.12 5.04
C VAL A 150 23.68 -22.42 6.35
N GLY A 151 24.17 -22.95 7.48
CA GLY A 151 23.86 -22.40 8.80
C GLY A 151 24.38 -20.97 8.98
N LYS A 152 25.55 -20.64 8.41
CA LYS A 152 26.11 -19.29 8.47
C LYS A 152 25.29 -18.30 7.65
N ILE A 153 24.85 -18.71 6.45
CA ILE A 153 24.04 -17.88 5.56
C ILE A 153 22.66 -17.65 6.16
N GLN A 154 21.99 -18.69 6.66
CA GLN A 154 20.69 -18.56 7.32
C GLN A 154 20.74 -17.69 8.56
N TYR A 155 21.78 -17.86 9.38
CA TYR A 155 22.01 -16.99 10.53
C TYR A 155 22.15 -15.53 10.11
N TYR A 156 22.92 -15.25 9.05
CA TYR A 156 23.08 -13.88 8.55
C TYR A 156 21.77 -13.29 7.99
N ILE A 157 21.05 -14.06 7.15
CA ILE A 157 19.74 -13.66 6.61
C ILE A 157 18.76 -13.34 7.75
N ALA A 158 18.70 -14.19 8.78
CA ALA A 158 17.85 -13.97 9.94
C ALA A 158 18.29 -12.75 10.77
N GLN A 159 19.60 -12.58 11.01
CA GLN A 159 20.15 -11.45 11.74
C GLN A 159 19.82 -10.11 11.08
N GLU A 160 19.87 -10.05 9.74
CA GLU A 160 19.53 -8.85 8.97
C GLU A 160 18.03 -8.64 8.75
N ASN A 161 17.20 -9.61 9.18
CA ASN A 161 15.77 -9.69 8.90
C ASN A 161 15.46 -9.65 7.39
N PHE A 162 16.29 -10.29 6.57
CA PHE A 162 16.00 -10.47 5.16
C PHE A 162 14.83 -11.44 4.97
N PRO A 163 13.75 -11.04 4.28
CA PRO A 163 12.60 -11.91 4.08
C PRO A 163 12.99 -13.16 3.28
N LEU A 164 12.96 -14.32 3.93
CA LEU A 164 13.18 -15.61 3.29
C LEU A 164 11.92 -16.03 2.53
N ILE A 165 12.06 -16.32 1.24
CA ILE A 165 10.97 -16.82 0.38
C ILE A 165 10.90 -18.34 0.47
N SER A 166 12.03 -19.01 0.27
CA SER A 166 12.12 -20.47 0.31
C SER A 166 13.53 -20.96 0.57
N SER A 167 13.64 -22.23 0.99
CA SER A 167 14.89 -22.97 1.02
C SER A 167 14.60 -24.38 0.53
N ASP A 168 15.31 -24.80 -0.51
CA ASP A 168 15.21 -26.14 -1.10
C ASP A 168 16.48 -26.92 -0.79
N TYR A 169 16.32 -28.13 -0.25
CA TYR A 169 17.40 -28.97 0.26
C TYR A 169 17.49 -30.23 -0.58
N THR A 170 18.53 -30.29 -1.41
CA THR A 170 18.84 -31.44 -2.28
C THR A 170 20.30 -31.85 -2.06
N ASP A 171 21.03 -32.20 -3.12
CA ASP A 171 22.49 -32.38 -3.08
C ASP A 171 23.22 -31.06 -2.74
N THR A 172 22.59 -29.93 -3.05
CA THR A 172 22.96 -28.58 -2.61
C THR A 172 21.74 -27.87 -2.03
N VAL A 173 21.97 -26.78 -1.29
CA VAL A 173 20.89 -25.98 -0.71
C VAL A 173 20.74 -24.69 -1.49
N THR A 174 19.54 -24.46 -2.00
CA THR A 174 19.18 -23.22 -2.71
C THR A 174 18.26 -22.39 -1.84
N MET A 175 18.61 -21.12 -1.63
CA MET A 175 17.85 -20.18 -0.82
C MET A 175 17.41 -18.99 -1.67
N ASP A 176 16.12 -18.68 -1.59
CA ASP A 176 15.50 -17.52 -2.22
C ASP A 176 15.08 -16.54 -1.12
N PHE A 177 15.51 -15.29 -1.23
CA PHE A 177 15.21 -14.27 -0.24
C PHE A 177 15.26 -12.87 -0.85
N ILE A 178 14.71 -11.91 -0.12
CA ILE A 178 14.70 -10.50 -0.50
C ILE A 178 15.77 -9.75 0.27
N VAL A 179 16.53 -8.93 -0.44
CA VAL A 179 17.42 -7.93 0.17
C VAL A 179 16.87 -6.54 -0.14
N PRO A 180 16.55 -5.73 0.88
CA PRO A 180 16.18 -4.32 0.69
C PRO A 180 17.21 -3.58 -0.17
N SER A 181 16.76 -2.72 -1.07
CA SER A 181 17.65 -2.12 -2.09
C SER A 181 18.81 -1.31 -1.49
N ASP A 182 18.61 -0.73 -0.31
CA ASP A 182 19.61 0.03 0.45
C ASP A 182 20.63 -0.85 1.18
N LYS A 183 20.37 -2.15 1.32
CA LYS A 183 21.25 -3.13 1.96
C LYS A 183 22.04 -4.01 0.98
N VAL A 184 21.81 -3.90 -0.32
CA VAL A 184 22.38 -4.79 -1.36
C VAL A 184 23.91 -4.82 -1.33
N ASP A 185 24.58 -3.67 -1.25
CA ASP A 185 26.04 -3.63 -1.27
C ASP A 185 26.65 -4.24 -0.01
N ASN A 186 26.04 -3.99 1.15
CA ASN A 186 26.45 -4.61 2.42
C ASN A 186 26.29 -6.13 2.37
N PHE A 187 25.14 -6.59 1.87
CA PHE A 187 24.85 -8.01 1.68
C PHE A 187 25.89 -8.70 0.80
N LYS A 188 26.21 -8.13 -0.38
CA LYS A 188 27.20 -8.71 -1.30
C LYS A 188 28.58 -8.83 -0.66
N ASN A 189 29.04 -7.78 0.01
CA ASN A 189 30.32 -7.80 0.72
C ASN A 189 30.34 -8.85 1.83
N ARG A 190 29.28 -8.89 2.65
CA ARG A 190 29.20 -9.84 3.76
C ARG A 190 29.11 -11.30 3.29
N LEU A 191 28.42 -11.56 2.18
CA LEU A 191 28.35 -12.90 1.61
C LEU A 191 29.72 -13.36 1.08
N ALA A 192 30.47 -12.46 0.43
CA ALA A 192 31.83 -12.75 0.00
C ALA A 192 32.73 -13.09 1.20
N ASP A 193 32.68 -12.30 2.28
CA ASP A 193 33.45 -12.56 3.50
C ASP A 193 33.08 -13.91 4.15
N LEU A 194 31.78 -14.21 4.28
CA LEU A 194 31.30 -15.45 4.91
C LEU A 194 31.68 -16.71 4.13
N SER A 195 31.87 -16.58 2.82
CA SER A 195 32.20 -17.68 1.91
C SER A 195 33.67 -17.70 1.48
N ASN A 196 34.51 -16.80 1.98
CA ASN A 196 35.86 -16.57 1.46
C ASN A 196 35.89 -16.37 -0.07
N GLY A 197 34.87 -15.70 -0.61
CA GLY A 197 34.70 -15.44 -2.04
C GLY A 197 34.13 -16.62 -2.85
N ALA A 198 33.77 -17.74 -2.21
CA ALA A 198 33.28 -18.92 -2.92
C ALA A 198 31.84 -18.77 -3.44
N LEU A 199 31.04 -17.86 -2.88
CA LEU A 199 29.64 -17.67 -3.27
C LEU A 199 29.42 -16.33 -3.98
N SER A 200 28.66 -16.38 -5.08
CA SER A 200 28.11 -15.20 -5.75
C SER A 200 26.59 -15.34 -5.80
N PRO A 201 25.83 -14.32 -5.37
CA PRO A 201 24.37 -14.40 -5.37
C PRO A 201 23.84 -14.03 -6.77
N THR A 202 22.81 -14.73 -7.23
CA THR A 202 22.13 -14.44 -8.49
C THR A 202 20.99 -13.45 -8.25
N GLU A 203 21.03 -12.28 -8.90
CA GLU A 203 19.90 -11.35 -8.95
C GLU A 203 18.81 -11.91 -9.86
N ILE A 204 17.64 -12.24 -9.31
CA ILE A 204 16.52 -12.75 -10.08
C ILE A 204 15.71 -11.58 -10.66
N LYS A 205 15.28 -10.65 -9.80
CA LYS A 205 14.50 -9.47 -10.19
C LYS A 205 14.45 -8.42 -9.10
N LYS A 206 14.20 -7.16 -9.50
CA LYS A 206 13.75 -6.10 -8.61
C LYS A 206 12.25 -6.25 -8.36
N VAL A 207 11.83 -6.09 -7.11
CA VAL A 207 10.43 -6.26 -6.70
C VAL A 207 10.09 -5.26 -5.61
N TYR A 208 8.82 -4.91 -5.50
CA TYR A 208 8.31 -4.38 -4.25
C TYR A 208 7.91 -5.54 -3.35
N PHE A 209 8.16 -5.43 -2.07
CA PHE A 209 7.76 -6.46 -1.10
C PHE A 209 7.17 -5.84 0.16
N THR A 210 6.43 -6.65 0.90
CA THR A 210 6.04 -6.36 2.27
C THR A 210 5.99 -7.66 3.06
N VAL A 211 6.02 -7.58 4.39
CA VAL A 211 5.87 -8.76 5.26
C VAL A 211 4.61 -8.58 6.10
N ILE A 212 3.62 -9.45 5.90
CA ILE A 212 2.35 -9.44 6.64
C ILE A 212 2.29 -10.73 7.46
N ASN A 213 2.23 -10.59 8.79
CA ASN A 213 2.17 -11.73 9.73
C ASN A 213 3.27 -12.78 9.47
N GLY A 214 4.50 -12.31 9.18
CA GLY A 214 5.66 -13.16 8.91
C GLY A 214 5.70 -13.78 7.51
N LYS A 215 4.71 -13.52 6.64
CA LYS A 215 4.71 -13.98 5.25
C LYS A 215 5.15 -12.88 4.30
N VAL A 216 6.03 -13.23 3.37
CA VAL A 216 6.52 -12.32 2.33
C VAL A 216 5.49 -12.22 1.22
N HIS A 217 5.11 -10.99 0.87
CA HIS A 217 4.27 -10.68 -0.27
C HIS A 217 5.09 -9.88 -1.27
N LEU A 218 5.12 -10.31 -2.52
CA LEU A 218 5.85 -9.67 -3.62
C LEU A 218 4.85 -9.00 -4.57
N PHE A 219 5.24 -7.86 -5.15
CA PHE A 219 4.47 -7.07 -6.11
C PHE A 219 5.37 -6.69 -7.29
#